data_AF-A0A0Q7CR53-F1
#
_entry.id   AF-A0A0Q7CR53-F1
#
_cell.length_a   1.000
_cell.length_b   1.000
_cell.length_c   1.000
_cell.angle_alpha   90.00
_cell.angle_beta   90.00
_cell.angle_gamma   90.00
#
_symmetry.space_group_name_H-M   'P 1'
#
loop_
_entity.id
_entity.type
_entity.pdbx_description
1 polymer ?
#
loop_
_entity_poly.entity_id
_entity_poly.type
_entity_poly.pdbx_seq_one_letter_code
_entity_poly.pdbx_strand_id
1 'polypeptide(L)'
;MALALAAGVATGLRAQQPAMPVPATFAGVMPCADCPGVAQTLTLRADGLYRLRRTYLGKPDGPYSELGRWKLNAAGTLLMLRGETDTLLFAVAPSGGEGEDMLRLLDRRGQPIESDANLALRRTAELDPVAFTDCDGGVRERTAVELAAGGSNSDPPGVACGPRPTDPH
;
A
#
# COMPACT_ATOMS: atom_id res chain seq x y z
N MET A 1 -20.68 -20.24 53.68
CA MET A 1 -21.65 -19.35 53.01
C MET A 1 -20.85 -18.16 52.46
N ALA A 2 -21.15 -17.76 51.22
CA ALA A 2 -20.49 -16.74 50.39
C ALA A 2 -19.27 -17.18 49.54
N LEU A 3 -19.60 -17.67 48.34
CA LEU A 3 -18.82 -17.53 47.11
C LEU A 3 -18.59 -16.04 46.79
N ALA A 4 -17.48 -15.71 46.14
CA ALA A 4 -17.51 -14.93 44.89
C ALA A 4 -16.18 -15.03 44.14
N LEU A 5 -16.26 -15.62 42.94
CA LEU A 5 -15.28 -15.53 41.85
C LEU A 5 -15.30 -14.12 41.26
N ALA A 6 -14.15 -13.63 40.83
CA ALA A 6 -14.07 -12.65 39.74
C ALA A 6 -12.81 -12.91 38.91
N ALA A 7 -12.92 -13.81 37.94
CA ALA A 7 -12.01 -13.89 36.81
C ALA A 7 -12.58 -12.99 35.69
N GLY A 8 -11.76 -12.10 35.15
CA GLY A 8 -12.17 -11.21 34.08
C GLY A 8 -10.98 -10.46 33.48
N VAL A 9 -10.01 -11.19 32.92
CA VAL A 9 -9.00 -10.55 32.07
C VAL A 9 -9.66 -10.33 30.72
N ALA A 10 -9.91 -9.07 30.38
CA ALA A 10 -10.38 -8.67 29.07
C ALA A 10 -9.35 -9.10 28.01
N THR A 11 -9.66 -10.15 27.27
CA THR A 11 -8.96 -10.46 26.02
C THR A 11 -9.28 -9.34 25.06
N GLY A 12 -8.35 -8.38 24.96
CA GLY A 12 -8.40 -7.34 23.94
C GLY A 12 -8.66 -7.98 22.58
N LEU A 13 -9.57 -7.37 21.81
CA LEU A 13 -9.69 -7.68 20.38
C LEU A 13 -8.29 -7.57 19.79
N ARG A 14 -7.66 -8.71 19.50
CA ARG A 14 -6.59 -8.76 18.52
C ARG A 14 -7.26 -8.31 17.23
N ALA A 15 -7.14 -7.02 16.90
CA ALA A 15 -7.31 -6.57 15.54
C ALA A 15 -6.48 -7.54 14.71
N GLN A 16 -7.17 -8.33 13.88
CA GLN A 16 -6.56 -9.31 12.99
C GLN A 16 -5.41 -8.60 12.31
N GLN A 17 -4.18 -8.91 12.71
CA GLN A 17 -3.01 -8.31 12.09
C GLN A 17 -3.11 -8.71 10.62
N PRO A 18 -3.03 -7.75 9.68
CA PRO A 18 -3.05 -8.11 8.27
C PRO A 18 -1.98 -9.16 8.06
N ALA A 19 -2.32 -10.25 7.39
CA ALA A 19 -1.39 -11.36 7.14
C ALA A 19 -0.10 -10.90 6.44
N MET A 20 -0.12 -9.69 5.89
CA MET A 20 1.04 -8.97 5.39
C MET A 20 1.35 -7.76 6.29
N PRO A 21 2.57 -7.66 6.85
CA PRO A 21 2.98 -6.49 7.62
C PRO A 21 3.06 -5.25 6.71
N VAL A 22 2.49 -4.13 7.17
CA VAL A 22 2.53 -2.81 6.51
C VAL A 22 3.18 -1.78 7.45
N PRO A 23 3.84 -0.72 6.93
CA PRO A 23 3.99 -0.36 5.52
C PRO A 23 4.82 -1.37 4.71
N ALA A 24 4.51 -1.49 3.42
CA ALA A 24 5.15 -2.43 2.51
C ALA A 24 5.33 -1.80 1.14
N THR A 25 6.44 -2.11 0.45
CA THR A 25 6.64 -1.78 -0.96
C THR A 25 6.87 -3.06 -1.74
N PHE A 26 6.27 -3.15 -2.92
CA PHE A 26 6.40 -4.24 -3.86
C PHE A 26 6.86 -3.69 -5.21
N ALA A 27 7.78 -4.38 -5.87
CA ALA A 27 8.26 -4.00 -7.18
C ALA A 27 8.34 -5.19 -8.14
N GLY A 28 8.17 -4.92 -9.42
CA GLY A 28 8.28 -5.92 -10.48
C GLY A 28 8.11 -5.31 -11.85
N VAL A 29 8.42 -6.09 -12.90
CA VAL A 29 8.21 -5.69 -14.30
C VAL A 29 7.11 -6.57 -14.87
N MET A 30 6.01 -5.93 -15.23
CA MET A 30 4.82 -6.56 -15.80
C MET A 30 4.90 -6.56 -17.34
N PRO A 31 4.29 -7.55 -18.01
CA PRO A 31 4.22 -7.59 -19.47
C PRO A 31 3.51 -6.34 -20.01
N CYS A 32 3.98 -5.87 -21.16
CA CYS A 32 3.43 -4.72 -21.88
C CYS A 32 3.16 -5.13 -23.32
N ALA A 33 2.03 -4.70 -23.89
CA ALA A 33 1.64 -5.11 -25.23
C ALA A 33 2.54 -4.50 -26.33
N ASP A 34 3.00 -3.26 -26.13
CA ASP A 34 3.71 -2.45 -27.12
C ASP A 34 5.03 -1.85 -26.59
N CYS A 35 5.52 -2.39 -25.48
CA CYS A 35 6.78 -1.98 -24.86
C CYS A 35 7.50 -3.17 -24.23
N PRO A 36 8.83 -3.09 -23.97
CA PRO A 36 9.58 -4.16 -23.30
C PRO A 36 9.01 -4.61 -21.95
N GLY A 37 8.28 -3.73 -21.26
CA GLY A 37 7.63 -4.04 -19.99
C GLY A 37 7.18 -2.78 -19.26
N VAL A 38 6.35 -2.95 -18.24
CA VAL A 38 5.95 -1.88 -17.33
C VAL A 38 6.59 -2.15 -15.97
N ALA A 39 7.58 -1.34 -15.59
CA ALA A 39 8.12 -1.39 -14.24
C ALA A 39 7.10 -0.79 -13.27
N GLN A 40 6.67 -1.56 -12.28
CA GLN A 40 5.68 -1.18 -11.30
C GLN A 40 6.29 -1.14 -9.90
N THR A 41 5.90 -0.12 -9.13
CA THR A 41 6.22 0.00 -7.70
C THR A 41 4.92 0.29 -6.95
N LEU A 42 4.50 -0.64 -6.10
CA LEU A 42 3.31 -0.53 -5.27
C LEU A 42 3.71 -0.33 -3.82
N THR A 43 3.35 0.80 -3.23
CA THR A 43 3.57 1.08 -1.82
C THR A 43 2.23 1.05 -1.08
N LEU A 44 2.09 0.15 -0.11
CA LEU A 44 0.95 0.04 0.80
C LEU A 44 1.28 0.74 2.11
N ARG A 45 0.45 1.70 2.50
CA ARG A 45 0.56 2.41 3.77
C ARG A 45 -0.32 1.79 4.85
N ALA A 46 0.08 1.94 6.11
CA ALA A 46 -0.64 1.40 7.26
C ALA A 46 -2.05 2.01 7.48
N ASP A 47 -2.32 3.19 6.93
CA ASP A 47 -3.61 3.89 7.00
C ASP A 47 -4.62 3.46 5.91
N GLY A 48 -4.26 2.46 5.09
CA GLY A 48 -5.13 1.95 4.03
C GLY A 48 -5.04 2.71 2.71
N LEU A 49 -4.09 3.65 2.57
CA LEU A 49 -3.77 4.30 1.30
C LEU A 49 -2.65 3.56 0.56
N TYR A 50 -2.68 3.60 -0.77
CA TYR A 50 -1.58 3.08 -1.60
C TYR A 50 -1.12 4.09 -2.64
N ARG A 51 0.13 3.91 -3.09
CA ARG A 51 0.68 4.54 -4.29
C ARG A 51 1.14 3.46 -5.26
N LEU A 52 0.72 3.53 -6.51
CA LEU A 52 1.17 2.65 -7.58
C LEU A 52 1.85 3.48 -8.66
N ARG A 53 3.17 3.33 -8.79
CA ARG A 53 3.98 3.96 -9.83
C ARG A 53 4.18 2.98 -10.98
N ARG A 54 4.01 3.42 -12.22
CA ARG A 54 4.20 2.65 -13.45
C ARG A 54 5.13 3.40 -14.40
N THR A 55 6.19 2.76 -14.85
CA THR A 55 7.11 3.30 -15.86
C THR A 55 7.12 2.38 -17.06
N TYR A 56 6.73 2.89 -18.21
CA TYR A 56 6.72 2.15 -19.46
C TYR A 56 8.13 2.15 -20.04
N LEU A 57 8.80 0.99 -19.98
CA LEU A 57 10.19 0.88 -20.39
C LEU A 57 10.33 1.20 -21.88
N GLY A 58 11.36 1.96 -22.25
CA GLY A 58 11.63 2.32 -23.65
C GLY A 58 10.66 3.34 -24.26
N LYS A 59 9.74 3.91 -23.48
CA LYS A 59 8.91 5.05 -23.88
C LYS A 59 9.44 6.32 -23.21
N PRO A 60 9.36 7.50 -23.85
CA PRO A 60 9.79 8.77 -23.26
C PRO A 60 8.82 9.28 -22.18
N ASP A 61 7.63 8.68 -22.08
CA ASP A 61 6.61 9.08 -21.15
C ASP A 61 6.98 8.71 -19.71
N GLY A 62 6.74 9.67 -18.81
CA GLY A 62 7.23 9.61 -17.43
C GLY A 62 6.64 8.48 -16.58
N PRO A 63 7.09 8.38 -15.31
CA PRO A 63 6.44 7.51 -14.36
C PRO A 63 5.03 8.03 -14.05
N TYR A 64 4.02 7.23 -14.33
CA TYR A 64 2.64 7.50 -13.97
C TYR A 64 2.39 7.02 -12.55
N SER A 65 1.83 7.88 -11.70
CA SER A 65 1.51 7.53 -10.32
C SER A 65 0.02 7.59 -10.08
N GLU A 66 -0.51 6.54 -9.47
CA GLU A 66 -1.90 6.39 -9.07
C GLU A 66 -1.97 6.31 -7.54
N LEU A 67 -2.93 7.02 -6.94
CA LEU A 67 -3.23 6.95 -5.51
C LEU A 67 -4.63 6.37 -5.32
N GLY A 68 -4.81 5.62 -4.23
CA GLY A 68 -6.11 5.07 -3.92
C GLY A 68 -6.15 4.40 -2.56
N ARG A 69 -7.18 3.59 -2.34
CA ARG A 69 -7.36 2.82 -1.10
C ARG A 69 -7.12 1.35 -1.35
N TRP A 70 -6.50 0.67 -0.41
CA TRP A 70 -6.33 -0.77 -0.46
C TRP A 70 -7.10 -1.47 0.66
N LYS A 71 -7.47 -2.72 0.42
CA LYS A 71 -8.06 -3.61 1.41
C LYS A 71 -7.50 -5.00 1.24
N LEU A 72 -7.25 -5.66 2.36
CA LEU A 72 -6.91 -7.08 2.42
C LEU A 72 -8.15 -7.84 2.92
N ASN A 73 -8.45 -8.99 2.32
CA ASN A 73 -9.52 -9.85 2.83
C ASN A 73 -9.15 -10.41 4.22
N ALA A 74 -10.15 -10.91 4.96
CA ALA A 74 -9.94 -11.45 6.30
C ALA A 74 -8.95 -12.64 6.33
N ALA A 75 -8.88 -13.40 5.24
CA ALA A 75 -7.96 -14.53 5.09
C ALA A 75 -6.50 -14.10 4.79
N GLY A 76 -6.26 -12.84 4.45
CA GLY A 76 -4.92 -12.35 4.13
C GLY A 76 -4.38 -12.76 2.76
N THR A 77 -5.22 -13.31 1.88
CA THR A 77 -4.84 -13.91 0.60
C THR A 77 -5.20 -13.07 -0.61
N LEU A 78 -6.10 -12.10 -0.47
CA LEU A 78 -6.59 -11.25 -1.56
C LEU A 78 -6.44 -9.77 -1.19
N LEU A 79 -5.56 -9.08 -1.91
CA LEU A 79 -5.37 -7.64 -1.85
C LEU A 79 -6.16 -6.97 -2.98
N MET A 80 -7.01 -6.01 -2.62
CA MET A 80 -7.77 -5.18 -3.55
C MET A 80 -7.23 -3.75 -3.50
N LEU A 81 -6.83 -3.22 -4.65
CA LEU A 81 -6.49 -1.81 -4.84
C LEU A 81 -7.63 -1.13 -5.56
N ARG A 82 -8.21 -0.10 -4.95
CA ARG A 82 -9.26 0.72 -5.54
C ARG A 82 -8.69 2.09 -5.86
N GLY A 83 -8.39 2.33 -7.13
CA GLY A 83 -8.04 3.64 -7.65
C GLY A 83 -9.28 4.47 -7.99
N GLU A 84 -9.05 5.59 -8.69
CA GLU A 84 -10.13 6.45 -9.18
C GLU A 84 -10.90 5.81 -10.33
N THR A 85 -10.18 5.20 -11.28
CA THR A 85 -10.75 4.67 -12.52
C THR A 85 -10.75 3.14 -12.60
N ASP A 86 -9.86 2.47 -11.85
CA ASP A 86 -9.68 1.02 -11.96
C ASP A 86 -9.61 0.34 -10.59
N THR A 87 -9.81 -0.97 -10.59
CA THR A 87 -9.64 -1.83 -9.42
C THR A 87 -8.73 -2.99 -9.79
N LEU A 88 -7.62 -3.12 -9.08
CA LEU A 88 -6.68 -4.23 -9.25
C LEU A 88 -6.81 -5.23 -8.11
N LEU A 89 -6.72 -6.51 -8.46
CA LEU A 89 -6.78 -7.62 -7.52
C LEU A 89 -5.46 -8.37 -7.56
N PHE A 90 -4.91 -8.66 -6.39
CA PHE A 90 -3.68 -9.43 -6.24
C PHE A 90 -3.89 -10.58 -5.27
N ALA A 91 -3.39 -11.76 -5.64
CA ALA A 91 -3.18 -12.83 -4.67
C ALA A 91 -1.93 -12.51 -3.86
N VAL A 92 -2.06 -12.63 -2.54
CA VAL A 92 -0.95 -12.48 -1.60
C VAL A 92 -0.39 -13.87 -1.32
N ALA A 93 0.89 -14.04 -1.61
CA ALA A 93 1.67 -15.20 -1.23
C ALA A 93 2.68 -14.77 -0.14
N PRO A 94 2.29 -14.83 1.15
CA PRO A 94 3.21 -14.53 2.23
C PRO A 94 4.27 -15.63 2.30
N SER A 95 5.52 -15.26 2.51
CA SER A 95 6.63 -16.23 2.49
C SER A 95 6.78 -17.04 3.77
N GLY A 96 5.96 -16.76 4.80
CA GLY A 96 6.00 -17.45 6.09
C GLY A 96 7.32 -17.27 6.86
N GLY A 97 8.21 -16.38 6.42
CA GLY A 97 9.51 -16.11 7.05
C GLY A 97 10.72 -16.70 6.31
N GLU A 98 10.54 -17.52 5.28
CA GLU A 98 11.64 -18.17 4.53
C GLU A 98 11.84 -17.61 3.11
N GLY A 99 11.21 -16.48 2.79
CA GLY A 99 11.36 -15.79 1.50
C GLY A 99 10.82 -14.36 1.51
N GLU A 100 10.62 -13.78 0.34
CA GLU A 100 10.01 -12.45 0.20
C GLU A 100 8.51 -12.59 -0.09
N ASP A 101 7.68 -11.78 0.59
CA ASP A 101 6.26 -11.72 0.27
C ASP A 101 6.08 -11.32 -1.20
N MET A 102 5.13 -11.96 -1.87
CA MET A 102 4.88 -11.72 -3.28
C MET A 102 3.40 -11.45 -3.54
N LEU A 103 3.14 -10.54 -4.46
CA LEU A 103 1.84 -10.27 -5.01
C LEU A 103 1.77 -10.81 -6.43
N ARG A 104 0.71 -11.55 -6.77
CA ARG A 104 0.45 -11.96 -8.15
C ARG A 104 -0.83 -11.31 -8.65
N LEU A 105 -0.76 -10.63 -9.80
CA LEU A 105 -1.93 -10.01 -10.41
C LEU A 105 -2.98 -11.07 -10.76
N LEU A 106 -4.24 -10.77 -10.43
CA LEU A 106 -5.40 -11.58 -10.73
C LEU A 106 -6.26 -10.90 -11.78
N ASP A 107 -7.20 -11.65 -12.35
CA ASP A 107 -8.21 -11.09 -13.22
C ASP A 107 -9.22 -10.22 -12.43
N ARG A 108 -10.18 -9.61 -13.15
CA ARG A 108 -11.21 -8.74 -12.55
C ARG A 108 -12.18 -9.48 -11.61
N ARG A 109 -12.20 -10.81 -11.62
CA ARG A 109 -13.02 -11.68 -10.78
C ARG A 109 -12.22 -12.23 -9.58
N GLY A 110 -10.94 -11.87 -9.45
CA GLY A 110 -10.05 -12.38 -8.42
C GLY A 110 -9.57 -13.80 -8.68
N GLN A 111 -9.60 -14.26 -9.94
CA GLN A 111 -9.08 -15.56 -10.34
C GLN A 111 -7.64 -15.46 -10.86
N PRO A 112 -6.82 -16.52 -10.71
CA PRO A 112 -5.51 -16.57 -11.31
C PRO A 112 -5.58 -16.37 -12.83
N ILE A 113 -4.71 -15.52 -13.36
CA ILE A 113 -4.54 -15.40 -14.81
C ILE A 113 -3.65 -16.56 -15.28
N GLU A 114 -4.21 -17.40 -16.17
CA GLU A 114 -3.51 -18.49 -16.84
C GLU A 114 -2.66 -17.93 -17.98
N SER A 115 -1.40 -17.67 -17.69
CA SER A 115 -0.41 -17.16 -18.64
C SER A 115 1.00 -17.45 -18.14
N ASP A 116 1.93 -17.65 -19.07
CA ASP A 116 3.36 -17.76 -18.81
C ASP A 116 4.03 -16.40 -18.51
N ALA A 117 3.27 -15.29 -18.63
CA ALA A 117 3.80 -13.96 -18.37
C ALA A 117 4.13 -13.74 -16.88
N ASN A 118 5.15 -12.92 -16.62
CA ASN A 118 5.48 -12.52 -15.26
C ASN A 118 4.45 -11.52 -14.71
N LEU A 119 3.57 -12.01 -13.83
CA LEU A 119 2.52 -11.21 -13.20
C LEU A 119 2.79 -10.93 -11.71
N ALA A 120 4.04 -11.03 -11.29
CA ALA A 120 4.43 -10.95 -9.89
C ALA A 120 5.11 -9.62 -9.54
N LEU A 121 4.75 -9.06 -8.39
CA LEU A 121 5.48 -8.02 -7.69
C LEU A 121 6.06 -8.61 -6.40
N ARG A 122 7.34 -8.36 -6.13
CA ARG A 122 8.06 -8.88 -4.96
C ARG A 122 8.24 -7.78 -3.93
N ARG A 123 8.12 -8.12 -2.65
CA ARG A 123 8.36 -7.18 -1.56
C ARG A 123 9.80 -6.71 -1.63
N THR A 124 10.00 -5.41 -1.53
CA THR A 124 11.34 -4.83 -1.47
C THR A 124 11.76 -4.66 -0.01
N ALA A 125 13.05 -4.83 0.27
CA ALA A 125 13.60 -4.55 1.59
C ALA A 125 13.50 -3.05 1.94
N GLU A 126 13.65 -2.20 0.93
CA GLU A 126 13.50 -0.75 1.05
C GLU A 126 12.04 -0.33 0.82
N LEU A 127 11.56 0.57 1.68
CA LEU A 127 10.26 1.21 1.48
C LEU A 127 10.47 2.42 0.58
N ASP A 128 9.82 2.42 -0.60
CA ASP A 128 9.84 3.58 -1.50
C ASP A 128 9.28 4.79 -0.72
N PRO A 129 10.09 5.82 -0.45
CA PRO A 129 9.64 6.96 0.33
C PRO A 129 8.48 7.59 -0.42
N VAL A 130 7.30 7.54 0.19
CA VAL A 130 6.16 8.31 -0.29
C VAL A 130 6.41 9.74 0.16
N ALA A 131 7.31 10.42 -0.55
CA ALA A 131 7.55 11.84 -0.37
C ALA A 131 6.25 12.55 -0.77
N PHE A 132 5.46 12.92 0.23
CA PHE A 132 4.47 13.96 0.09
C PHE A 132 5.23 15.27 0.28
N THR A 133 5.16 16.16 -0.71
CA THR A 133 5.65 17.52 -0.55
C THR A 133 4.80 18.18 0.52
N ASP A 134 5.39 18.50 1.66
CA ASP A 134 4.74 19.32 2.69
C ASP A 134 4.46 20.72 2.10
N CYS A 135 3.46 21.42 2.63
CA CYS A 135 3.03 22.73 2.12
C CYS A 135 4.09 23.85 2.27
N ASP A 136 5.26 23.55 2.82
CA ASP A 136 6.43 24.44 2.92
C ASP A 136 7.40 24.33 1.72
N GLY A 137 7.12 23.48 0.73
CA GLY A 137 7.98 23.30 -0.45
C GLY A 137 9.30 22.59 -0.16
N GLY A 138 9.47 22.04 1.05
CA GLY A 138 10.59 21.20 1.42
C GLY A 138 10.33 19.74 1.07
N VAL A 139 11.17 19.14 0.23
CA VAL A 139 11.24 17.67 0.10
C VAL A 139 11.89 17.14 1.37
N ARG A 140 11.10 16.71 2.34
CA ARG A 140 11.60 15.87 3.43
C ARG A 140 11.45 14.43 2.98
N GLU A 141 12.56 13.78 2.65
CA GLU A 141 12.61 12.32 2.48
C GLU A 141 12.32 11.67 3.82
N ARG A 142 11.04 11.55 4.18
CA ARG A 142 10.62 10.78 5.35
C ARG A 142 10.62 9.31 4.95
N THR A 143 11.53 8.54 5.53
CA THR A 143 11.46 7.07 5.44
C THR A 143 10.16 6.60 6.08
N ALA A 144 9.56 5.55 5.52
CA ALA A 144 8.28 5.03 5.99
C ALA A 144 8.26 4.55 7.45
N VAL A 145 9.44 4.38 8.07
CA VAL A 145 9.61 4.14 9.51
C VAL A 145 9.10 5.31 10.35
N GLU A 146 9.32 6.55 9.90
CA GLU A 146 8.89 7.74 10.64
C GLU A 146 7.40 8.04 10.46
N LEU A 147 6.83 7.63 9.32
CA LEU A 147 5.38 7.69 9.07
C LEU A 147 4.59 6.68 9.93
N ALA A 148 5.20 5.56 10.32
CA ALA A 148 4.59 4.56 11.21
C ALA A 148 4.65 4.95 12.69
N ALA A 149 5.51 5.91 13.07
CA ALA A 149 5.79 6.28 14.45
C ALA A 149 4.85 7.35 15.05
N GLY A 150 3.81 7.80 14.34
CA GLY A 150 2.80 8.71 14.87
C GLY A 150 3.37 10.09 15.23
N GLY A 151 3.65 10.90 14.21
CA GLY A 151 3.88 12.34 14.39
C GLY A 151 2.57 13.06 14.72
N SER A 152 2.64 14.02 15.64
CA SER A 152 1.50 14.74 16.22
C SER A 152 0.48 15.24 15.18
N ASN A 153 -0.72 14.72 15.36
CA ASN A 153 -2.01 15.07 14.78
C ASN A 153 -2.16 16.56 14.41
N SER A 154 -2.44 16.91 13.14
CA SER A 154 -3.31 18.04 12.73
C SER A 154 -3.60 18.13 11.23
N ASP A 155 -2.75 17.62 10.32
CA ASP A 155 -2.97 17.83 8.88
C ASP A 155 -3.45 16.55 8.15
N PRO A 156 -4.60 16.58 7.45
CA PRO A 156 -5.03 15.47 6.63
C PRO A 156 -4.13 15.36 5.38
N PRO A 157 -3.55 14.17 5.07
CA PRO A 157 -2.78 14.00 3.85
C PRO A 157 -3.74 13.95 2.64
N GLY A 158 -3.67 14.95 1.77
CA GLY A 158 -4.27 14.89 0.43
C GLY A 158 -5.21 16.03 0.02
N VAL A 159 -5.24 17.17 0.70
CA VAL A 159 -5.92 18.37 0.18
C VAL A 159 -4.91 19.38 -0.32
N ALA A 160 -5.12 19.86 -1.55
CA ALA A 160 -4.38 20.98 -2.11
C ALA A 160 -4.39 22.15 -1.11
N CYS A 161 -3.22 22.56 -0.65
CA CYS A 161 -3.05 23.80 0.12
C CYS A 161 -3.39 24.98 -0.81
N GLY A 162 -4.69 25.30 -0.93
CA GLY A 162 -5.15 26.61 -1.38
C GLY A 162 -4.74 27.69 -0.37
N PRO A 163 -4.72 28.98 -0.77
CA PRO A 163 -4.32 30.06 0.13
C PRO A 163 -5.16 30.03 1.40
N ARG A 164 -4.49 30.08 2.57
CA ARG A 164 -5.14 30.14 3.89
C ARG A 164 -6.20 31.26 3.87
N PRO A 165 -7.43 31.03 4.38
CA PRO A 165 -8.33 32.13 4.66
C PRO A 165 -7.64 33.05 5.66
N THR A 166 -7.34 34.28 5.24
CA THR A 166 -6.84 35.33 6.12
C THR A 166 -7.93 35.65 7.14
N ASP A 167 -7.66 35.34 8.41
CA ASP A 167 -8.52 35.72 9.53
C ASP A 167 -8.60 37.26 9.58
N PRO A 168 -9.78 37.89 9.55
CA PRO A 168 -9.90 39.33 9.61
C PRO A 168 -9.71 39.79 11.07
N HIS A 169 -8.65 40.56 11.31
CA HIS A 169 -8.55 41.45 12.47
C HIS A 169 -9.25 42.77 12.21
#